data_AF-W9XIX7-F1
#
_entry.id   AF-W9XIX7-F1
#
_cell.length_a   1.000
_cell.length_b   1.000
_cell.length_c   1.000
_cell.angle_alpha   90.00
_cell.angle_beta   90.00
_cell.angle_gamma   90.00
#
_symmetry.space_group_name_H-M   'P 1'
#
loop_
_entity.id
_entity.type
_entity.pdbx_description
1 polymer ?
#
loop_
_entity_poly.entity_id
_entity_poly.type
_entity_poly.pdbx_seq_one_letter_code
_entity_poly.pdbx_strand_id
1 'polypeptide(L)'
;MIHPPFWLTNDEWDEIREDEYDLLRLEFMDALKHEEEKLAVPTALLPANQPLSAIMQRAWDMGTIWFNLALETPLETNRIFYYHIQPRLAAAHGQDPKFREIMQCY
;
A
#
# COMPACT_ATOMS: atom_id res chain seq x y z
N MET A 1 1.15 -8.66 -4.73
CA MET A 1 1.62 -8.80 -3.31
C MET A 1 0.40 -8.77 -2.39
N ILE A 2 0.49 -9.17 -1.11
CA ILE A 2 -0.67 -9.08 -0.20
C ILE A 2 -0.81 -7.64 0.27
N HIS A 3 -1.95 -7.02 0.01
CA HIS A 3 -2.26 -5.68 0.44
C HIS A 3 -3.75 -5.51 0.72
N PRO A 4 -4.15 -4.49 1.51
CA PRO A 4 -5.56 -4.15 1.62
C PRO A 4 -6.15 -3.81 0.24
N PRO A 5 -7.41 -4.18 -0.01
CA PRO A 5 -8.03 -3.97 -1.32
C PRO A 5 -8.07 -2.48 -1.69
N PHE A 6 -7.76 -2.15 -2.95
CA PHE A 6 -7.77 -0.76 -3.43
C PHE A 6 -9.19 -0.19 -3.53
N TRP A 7 -10.19 -1.04 -3.75
CA TRP A 7 -11.60 -0.66 -3.85
C TRP A 7 -12.26 -0.25 -2.52
N LEU A 8 -11.50 -0.19 -1.41
CA LEU A 8 -12.06 0.19 -0.10
C LEU A 8 -12.74 1.58 -0.14
N THR A 9 -12.15 2.53 -0.86
CA THR A 9 -12.67 3.91 -0.92
C THR A 9 -13.72 4.12 -2.00
N ASN A 10 -14.02 3.11 -2.83
CA ASN A 10 -14.87 3.23 -4.03
C ASN A 10 -14.46 4.37 -4.99
N ASP A 11 -13.28 4.93 -4.80
CA ASP A 11 -12.70 5.97 -5.63
C ASP A 11 -12.02 5.37 -6.86
N GLU A 12 -11.96 6.16 -7.92
CA GLU A 12 -11.17 5.84 -9.09
C GLU A 12 -9.67 5.85 -8.73
N TRP A 13 -8.91 5.03 -9.44
CA TRP A 13 -7.50 4.72 -9.21
C TRP A 13 -6.62 6.00 -9.11
N ASP A 14 -6.92 6.98 -9.94
CA ASP A 14 -6.30 8.31 -9.99
C ASP A 14 -6.58 9.13 -8.71
N GLU A 15 -7.73 9.00 -8.07
CA GLU A 15 -8.20 9.90 -6.99
C GLU A 15 -8.02 9.34 -5.57
N ILE A 16 -7.35 8.19 -5.40
CA ILE A 16 -7.14 7.60 -4.07
C ILE A 16 -6.33 8.56 -3.19
N ARG A 17 -7.04 9.23 -2.28
CA ARG A 17 -6.43 10.09 -1.26
C ARG A 17 -5.91 9.22 -0.13
N GLU A 18 -4.60 9.26 0.10
CA GLU A 18 -3.92 8.44 1.11
C GLU A 18 -4.58 8.59 2.48
N ASP A 19 -4.99 9.81 2.86
CA ASP A 19 -5.64 10.09 4.16
C ASP A 19 -7.02 9.42 4.31
N GLU A 20 -7.84 9.44 3.24
CA GLU A 20 -9.19 8.86 3.26
C GLU A 20 -9.13 7.33 3.18
N TYR A 21 -8.20 6.81 2.38
CA TYR A 21 -7.90 5.40 2.31
C TYR A 21 -7.37 4.88 3.66
N ASP A 22 -6.51 5.63 4.35
CA ASP A 22 -5.92 5.20 5.63
C ASP A 22 -6.99 5.00 6.72
N LEU A 23 -8.00 5.88 6.76
CA LEU A 23 -9.11 5.76 7.71
C LEU A 23 -9.88 4.44 7.50
N LEU A 24 -10.33 4.19 6.27
CA LEU A 24 -11.08 2.98 5.93
C LEU A 24 -10.23 1.72 6.08
N ARG A 25 -8.94 1.81 5.72
CA ARG A 25 -7.97 0.73 5.92
C ARG A 25 -7.86 0.37 7.40
N LEU A 26 -7.77 1.36 8.30
CA LEU A 26 -7.68 1.11 9.74
C LEU A 26 -8.91 0.39 10.27
N GLU A 27 -10.11 0.80 9.85
CA GLU A 27 -11.37 0.11 10.19
C GLU A 27 -11.38 -1.33 9.68
N PHE A 28 -10.97 -1.54 8.42
CA PHE A 28 -10.88 -2.87 7.83
C PHE A 28 -9.86 -3.76 8.56
N MET A 29 -8.69 -3.21 8.93
CA MET A 29 -7.65 -3.96 9.66
C MET A 29 -8.10 -4.33 11.07
N ASP A 30 -8.83 -3.45 11.75
CA ASP A 30 -9.37 -3.73 13.08
C ASP A 30 -10.43 -4.83 13.01
N ALA A 31 -11.34 -4.75 12.04
CA ALA A 31 -12.32 -5.81 11.79
C ALA A 31 -11.65 -7.15 11.41
N LEU A 32 -10.63 -7.11 10.54
CA LEU A 32 -9.88 -8.30 10.14
C LEU A 32 -9.20 -8.94 11.35
N LYS A 33 -8.51 -8.14 12.17
CA LYS A 33 -7.84 -8.62 13.39
C LYS A 33 -8.84 -9.24 14.38
N HIS A 34 -9.99 -8.60 14.57
CA HIS A 34 -11.03 -9.11 15.46
C HIS A 34 -11.60 -10.45 14.98
N GLU A 35 -11.80 -10.62 13.67
CA GLU A 35 -12.22 -11.90 13.10
C GLU A 35 -11.10 -12.96 13.16
N GLU A 36 -9.84 -12.58 12.96
CA GLU A 36 -8.68 -13.47 13.15
C GLU A 36 -8.59 -13.99 14.60
N GLU A 37 -8.83 -13.12 15.59
CA GLU A 37 -8.85 -13.49 17.00
C GLU A 37 -10.02 -14.42 17.36
N LYS A 38 -11.20 -14.23 16.73
CA LYS A 38 -12.35 -15.15 16.87
C LYS A 38 -12.11 -16.50 16.22
N LEU A 39 -11.44 -16.51 15.06
CA LEU A 39 -11.12 -17.71 14.29
C LEU A 39 -9.89 -18.45 14.82
N ALA A 40 -9.11 -17.83 15.71
CA ALA A 40 -8.06 -18.46 16.49
C ALA A 40 -8.63 -19.44 17.54
N VAL A 41 -9.38 -20.43 17.05
CA VAL A 41 -9.61 -21.70 17.73
C VAL A 41 -8.23 -22.29 18.07
N PRO A 42 -8.02 -22.91 19.25
CA PRO A 42 -6.72 -23.45 19.69
C PRO A 42 -6.33 -24.67 18.86
N THR A 43 -5.99 -24.45 17.59
CA THR A 43 -5.47 -25.47 16.70
C THR A 43 -3.96 -25.36 16.78
N ALA A 44 -3.40 -26.01 17.80
CA ALA A 44 -1.97 -26.16 18.08
C ALA A 44 -1.19 -26.92 16.98
N LEU A 45 -1.63 -26.87 15.72
CA LEU A 45 -1.12 -27.69 14.61
C LEU A 45 -0.75 -26.88 13.36
N LEU A 46 -0.97 -25.56 13.32
CA LEU A 46 -0.47 -24.72 12.23
C LEU A 46 0.65 -23.83 12.77
N PRO A 47 1.87 -23.92 12.20
CA PRO A 47 3.02 -23.17 12.69
C PRO A 47 2.72 -21.68 12.51
N ALA A 48 2.58 -20.96 13.63
CA ALA A 48 2.66 -19.50 13.74
C ALA A 48 2.30 -18.76 12.45
N ASN A 49 1.05 -18.87 11.99
CA ASN A 49 0.57 -18.03 10.90
C ASN A 49 0.62 -16.60 11.45
N GLN A 50 1.56 -15.79 10.96
CA GLN A 50 1.50 -14.35 11.18
C GLN A 50 0.09 -13.89 10.79
N PRO A 51 -0.60 -13.14 11.65
CA PRO A 51 -1.93 -12.67 11.31
C PRO A 51 -1.84 -11.85 10.02
N LEU A 52 -2.77 -12.09 9.10
CA LEU A 52 -2.87 -11.42 7.81
C LEU A 52 -2.94 -9.91 8.01
N SER A 53 -3.59 -9.46 9.09
CA SER A 53 -3.59 -8.06 9.53
C SER A 53 -2.17 -7.49 9.69
N ALA A 54 -1.25 -8.22 10.33
CA ALA A 54 0.12 -7.78 10.52
C ALA A 54 0.93 -7.77 9.21
N ILE A 55 0.70 -8.74 8.32
CA ILE A 55 1.34 -8.78 7.00
C ILE A 55 0.88 -7.59 6.16
N MET A 56 -0.42 -7.32 6.16
CA MET A 56 -1.02 -6.20 5.43
C MET A 56 -0.59 -4.84 5.99
N GLN A 57 -0.47 -4.69 7.31
CA GLN A 57 0.10 -3.48 7.92
C GLN A 57 1.54 -3.26 7.47
N ARG A 58 2.39 -4.30 7.51
CA ARG A 58 3.78 -4.17 7.05
C ARG A 58 3.88 -3.82 5.57
N ALA A 59 2.98 -4.35 4.74
CA ALA A 59 2.90 -4.02 3.32
C ALA A 59 2.50 -2.55 3.09
N TRP A 60 1.62 -2.00 3.94
CA TRP A 60 1.26 -0.58 3.93
C TRP A 60 2.45 0.31 4.30
N ASP A 61 3.14 0.03 5.40
CA ASP A 61 4.30 0.83 5.86
C ASP A 61 5.41 0.87 4.82
N MET A 62 5.60 -0.22 4.08
CA MET A 62 6.56 -0.30 2.98
C MET A 62 6.10 0.44 1.71
N GLY A 63 4.82 0.81 1.60
CA GLY A 63 4.23 1.40 0.41
C GLY A 63 4.02 0.40 -0.74
N THR A 64 3.89 -0.90 -0.42
CA THR A 64 3.76 -1.98 -1.40
C THR A 64 2.48 -1.84 -2.25
N ILE A 65 1.42 -1.24 -1.70
CA ILE A 65 0.18 -0.95 -2.45
C ILE A 65 0.47 -0.12 -3.69
N TRP A 66 1.21 0.97 -3.52
CA TRP A 66 1.51 1.92 -4.60
C TRP A 66 2.34 1.28 -5.69
N PHE A 67 3.21 0.34 -5.35
CA PHE A 67 3.96 -0.43 -6.34
C PHE A 67 3.06 -1.37 -7.15
N ASN A 68 2.11 -2.09 -6.51
CA ASN A 68 1.17 -2.93 -7.26
C ASN A 68 0.22 -2.07 -8.11
N LEU A 69 -0.28 -0.96 -7.57
CA LEU A 69 -1.15 -0.02 -8.28
C LEU A 69 -0.45 0.54 -9.53
N ALA A 70 0.81 0.98 -9.38
CA ALA A 70 1.62 1.49 -10.48
C ALA A 70 1.90 0.44 -11.58
N LEU A 71 1.87 -0.85 -11.25
CA LEU A 71 2.03 -1.93 -12.24
C LEU A 71 0.72 -2.24 -12.98
N GLU A 72 -0.44 -2.03 -12.35
CA GLU A 72 -1.74 -2.32 -12.94
C GLU A 72 -2.21 -1.23 -13.91
N THR A 73 -1.84 0.03 -13.68
CA THR A 73 -2.25 1.18 -14.51
C THR A 73 -1.05 1.96 -15.10
N PRO A 74 -0.63 1.66 -16.35
CA PRO A 74 0.51 2.33 -17.01
C PRO A 74 0.36 3.86 -17.12
N LEU A 75 -0.88 4.36 -17.21
CA LEU A 75 -1.19 5.79 -17.30
C LEU A 75 -0.95 6.54 -15.99
N GLU A 76 -1.25 5.89 -14.86
CA GLU A 76 -1.14 6.49 -13.54
C GLU A 76 0.20 6.21 -12.87
N THR A 77 0.98 5.25 -13.39
CA THR A 77 2.33 4.89 -12.90
C THR A 77 3.18 6.13 -12.65
N ASN A 78 3.16 7.12 -13.55
CA ASN A 78 3.97 8.33 -13.42
C ASN A 78 3.55 9.16 -12.19
N ARG A 79 2.24 9.35 -12.01
CA ARG A 79 1.65 10.08 -10.89
C ARG A 79 1.91 9.33 -9.57
N ILE A 80 1.60 8.03 -9.51
CA ILE A 80 1.85 7.19 -8.33
C ILE A 80 3.35 7.18 -7.98
N PHE A 81 4.22 7.14 -8.99
CA PHE A 81 5.65 7.16 -8.77
C PHE A 81 6.10 8.46 -8.10
N TYR A 82 5.72 9.63 -8.63
CA TYR A 82 6.15 10.91 -8.07
C TYR A 82 5.50 11.24 -6.71
N TYR A 83 4.22 10.89 -6.50
CA TYR A 83 3.50 11.25 -5.28
C TYR A 83 3.67 10.24 -4.14
N HIS A 84 3.79 8.94 -4.44
CA HIS A 84 3.75 7.90 -3.40
C HIS A 84 5.02 7.05 -3.32
N ILE A 85 5.73 6.79 -4.43
CA ILE A 85 6.90 5.89 -4.43
C ILE A 85 8.22 6.65 -4.21
N GLN A 86 8.47 7.69 -5.01
CA GLN A 86 9.71 8.48 -4.98
C GLN A 86 9.97 9.16 -3.62
N PRO A 87 8.97 9.74 -2.94
CA PRO A 87 9.19 10.34 -1.61
C PRO A 87 9.60 9.31 -0.56
N ARG A 88 9.08 8.08 -0.65
CA ARG A 88 9.37 7.00 0.31
C ARG A 88 10.74 6.36 0.11
N LEU A 89 11.19 6.24 -1.15
CA LEU A 89 12.49 5.65 -1.46
C LEU A 89 13.64 6.65 -1.34
N ALA A 90 13.44 7.88 -1.79
CA ALA A 90 14.51 8.85 -1.87
C ALA A 90 13.98 10.29 -1.92
N ALA A 91 13.54 10.80 -0.76
CA ALA A 91 12.96 12.15 -0.63
C ALA A 91 13.85 13.28 -1.19
N ALA A 92 15.18 13.12 -1.16
CA ALA A 92 16.13 14.10 -1.68
C ALA A 92 16.14 14.22 -3.22
N HIS A 93 15.67 13.20 -3.95
CA HIS A 93 15.77 13.15 -5.41
C HIS A 93 14.75 14.03 -6.13
N GLY A 94 13.64 14.38 -5.47
CA GLY A 94 12.63 15.28 -6.04
C GLY A 94 13.16 16.71 -6.25
N GLN A 95 14.22 17.08 -5.52
CA GLN A 95 14.90 18.38 -5.60
C GLN A 95 16.22 18.32 -6.37
N ASP A 96 16.69 17.11 -6.76
CA ASP A 96 17.91 16.95 -7.53
C ASP A 96 17.62 17.24 -9.01
N PRO A 97 18.18 18.33 -9.58
CA PRO A 97 17.98 18.67 -10.99
C PRO A 97 18.43 17.55 -11.92
N LYS A 98 19.46 16.79 -11.52
CA LYS A 98 20.04 15.70 -12.31
C LYS A 98 19.12 14.50 -12.41
N PHE A 99 18.33 14.24 -11.37
CA PHE A 99 17.30 13.20 -11.40
C PHE A 99 16.20 13.55 -12.41
N ARG A 100 15.75 14.82 -12.43
CA ARG A 100 14.76 15.29 -13.40
C ARG A 100 15.29 15.24 -14.84
N GLU A 101 16.55 15.57 -15.06
CA GLU A 101 17.20 15.49 -16.38
C GLU A 101 17.24 14.05 -16.92
N ILE A 102 17.56 13.07 -16.08
CA ILE A 102 17.56 11.65 -16.46
C ILE A 102 16.14 11.14 -16.71
N MET A 103 15.18 11.51 -15.85
CA MET A 103 13.79 11.08 -15.97
C MET A 103 13.03 11.76 -17.12
N GLN A 104 13.45 12.93 -17.60
CA GLN A 104 12.86 13.59 -18.78
C GLN A 104 13.05 12.79 -20.08
N CYS A 105 13.99 11.84 -20.11
CA CYS A 105 14.23 10.98 -21.25
C CYS A 105 13.31 9.74 -21.31
N TYR A 106 12.39 9.57 -20.35
CA TYR A 106 11.44 8.46 -20.22
C TYR A 106 10.02 8.99 -20.06
#